data_AF-A0A9E2NYM3-F1
#
_entry.id   AF-A0A9E2NYM3-F1
#
_cell.length_a   1.000
_cell.length_b   1.000
_cell.length_c   1.000
_cell.angle_alpha   90.00
_cell.angle_beta   90.00
_cell.angle_gamma   90.00
#
_symmetry.space_group_name_H-M   'P 1'
#
loop_
_entity.id
_entity.type
_entity.pdbx_description
1 polymer ?
#
loop_
_entity_poly.entity_id
_entity_poly.type
_entity_poly.pdbx_seq_one_letter_code
_entity_poly.pdbx_strand_id
1 'polypeptide(L)' 'ALLEKYADSGIYEIEDIDILKLDPFVRFGKPAKIAQLFGGREGYLQAVRELEQAIYTKEAV' A
#
# COMPACT_ATOMS: atom_id res chain seq x y z
N ALA A 1 7.37 6.36 -9.13
CA ALA A 1 6.49 7.17 -8.27
C ALA A 1 6.02 6.32 -7.09
N LEU A 2 6.26 6.74 -5.83
CA LEU A 2 5.94 6.07 -4.54
C LEU A 2 6.25 4.56 -4.45
N LEU A 3 5.61 3.71 -5.25
CA LEU A 3 5.92 2.28 -5.39
C LEU A 3 7.40 2.02 -5.64
N GLU A 4 8.05 2.66 -6.61
CA GLU A 4 9.50 2.48 -6.85
C GLU A 4 10.34 2.77 -5.60
N LYS A 5 9.97 3.79 -4.81
CA LYS A 5 10.68 4.17 -3.57
C LYS A 5 10.55 3.09 -2.47
N TYR A 6 9.42 2.38 -2.42
CA TYR A 6 9.20 1.30 -1.47
C TYR A 6 9.68 -0.07 -2.00
N ALA A 7 9.74 -0.24 -3.33
CA ALA A 7 10.24 -1.44 -4.00
C ALA A 7 11.77 -1.61 -3.83
N ASP A 8 12.55 -0.52 -3.94
CA ASP A 8 14.02 -0.56 -3.76
C ASP A 8 14.47 -0.87 -2.32
N SER A 9 13.60 -0.72 -1.32
CA SER A 9 13.96 -0.96 0.09
C SER A 9 13.92 -2.45 0.50
N GLY A 10 13.63 -3.38 -0.42
CA GLY A 10 13.51 -4.81 -0.11
C GLY A 10 12.27 -5.16 0.74
N ILE A 11 11.35 -4.19 0.90
CA ILE A 11 10.12 -4.35 1.68
C ILE A 11 9.07 -4.95 0.74
N TYR A 12 9.19 -6.25 0.51
CA TYR A 12 8.11 -7.11 0.01
C TYR A 12 7.02 -7.32 1.09
N GLU A 13 6.75 -6.29 1.89
CA GLU A 13 5.73 -6.27 2.94
C GLU A 13 4.75 -5.12 2.68
N ILE A 14 4.31 -4.95 1.43
CA ILE A 14 3.10 -4.14 1.17
C ILE A 14 1.85 -4.84 1.79
N GLU A 15 2.04 -6.05 2.32
CA GLU A 15 1.13 -6.73 3.23
C GLU A 15 1.17 -6.26 4.70
N ASP A 16 2.12 -5.38 5.05
CA ASP A 16 2.18 -4.81 6.38
C ASP A 16 1.57 -3.41 6.42
N ILE A 17 0.56 -3.26 7.28
CA ILE A 17 -0.12 -2.00 7.58
C ILE A 17 0.84 -0.94 8.13
N ASP A 18 2.04 -1.33 8.52
CA ASP A 18 3.08 -0.47 9.05
C ASP A 18 3.56 0.57 8.04
N ILE A 19 3.37 0.36 6.75
CA ILE A 19 3.62 1.41 5.74
C ILE A 19 2.77 2.66 5.96
N LEU A 20 1.58 2.51 6.57
CA LEU A 20 0.70 3.63 6.92
C LEU A 20 1.25 4.49 8.06
N LYS A 21 2.32 4.05 8.74
CA LYS A 21 3.07 4.82 9.73
C LYS A 21 4.16 5.70 9.11
N LEU A 22 4.36 5.64 7.79
CA LEU A 22 5.37 6.41 7.08
C LEU A 22 4.79 7.69 6.46
N ASP A 23 5.64 8.67 6.16
CA ASP A 23 5.25 9.83 5.34
C ASP A 23 5.10 9.41 3.86
N PRO A 24 4.05 9.86 3.15
CA PRO A 24 3.05 10.86 3.54
C PRO A 24 1.81 10.31 4.25
N PHE A 25 1.68 8.99 4.45
CA PHE A 25 0.49 8.36 5.01
C PHE A 25 0.11 8.89 6.41
N VAL A 26 1.09 9.17 7.26
CA VAL A 26 0.86 9.77 8.59
C VAL A 26 0.12 11.11 8.54
N ARG A 27 0.18 11.83 7.42
CA ARG A 27 -0.53 13.10 7.22
C ARG A 27 -2.03 12.90 7.00
N PHE A 28 -2.45 11.68 6.64
CA PHE A 28 -3.84 11.32 6.41
C PHE A 28 -4.51 10.69 7.64
N GLY A 29 -3.77 10.50 8.74
CA GLY A 29 -4.31 10.08 10.03
C GLY A 29 -3.64 8.81 10.59
N LYS A 30 -4.27 8.22 11.61
CA LYS A 30 -3.75 6.99 12.22
C LYS A 30 -3.89 5.80 11.26
N PRO A 31 -2.95 4.84 11.24
CA PRO A 31 -3.00 3.65 10.37
C PRO A 31 -4.34 2.93 10.36
N ALA A 32 -4.92 2.69 11.55
CA ALA A 32 -6.22 2.05 11.67
C ALA A 32 -7.34 2.83 10.98
N LYS A 33 -7.33 4.18 11.04
CA LYS A 33 -8.35 5.00 10.38
C LYS A 33 -8.21 4.96 8.87
N ILE A 34 -6.97 4.96 8.37
CA ILE A 34 -6.70 4.84 6.94
C ILE A 34 -7.14 3.46 6.44
N ALA A 35 -6.76 2.37 7.12
CA ALA A 35 -7.19 1.02 6.76
C ALA A 35 -8.73 0.88 6.76
N GLN A 36 -9.43 1.53 7.69
CA GLN A 36 -10.90 1.54 7.72
C GLN A 36 -11.53 2.17 6.47
N LEU A 37 -10.85 3.08 5.77
CA LEU A 37 -11.35 3.63 4.49
C LEU A 37 -11.43 2.56 3.39
N PHE A 38 -10.67 1.48 3.54
CA PHE A 38 -10.63 0.36 2.60
C PHE A 38 -11.43 -0.85 3.09
N GLY A 39 -12.18 -0.76 4.20
CA GLY A 39 -12.88 -1.90 4.79
C GLY A 39 -12.09 -2.63 5.89
N GLY A 40 -11.11 -1.97 6.50
CA GLY A 40 -10.26 -2.54 7.54
C GLY A 40 -8.97 -3.14 6.98
N ARG A 41 -8.28 -3.95 7.79
CA ARG A 41 -6.98 -4.53 7.40
C ARG A 41 -7.08 -5.34 6.12
N GLU A 42 -8.03 -6.26 6.03
CA GLU A 42 -8.17 -7.15 4.87
C GLU A 42 -8.50 -6.38 3.59
N GLY A 43 -9.38 -5.38 3.67
CA GLY A 43 -9.73 -4.56 2.53
C GLY A 43 -8.59 -3.64 2.07
N TYR A 44 -7.76 -3.15 2.99
CA TYR A 44 -6.51 -2.46 2.63
C TYR A 44 -5.56 -3.38 1.85
N LEU A 45 -5.33 -4.60 2.34
CA LEU A 45 -4.46 -5.58 1.67
C LEU A 45 -4.98 -5.95 0.28
N GLN A 46 -6.30 -6.09 0.15
CA GLN A 46 -6.93 -6.34 -1.14
C GLN A 46 -6.71 -5.17 -2.12
N ALA A 47 -6.90 -3.93 -1.66
CA ALA A 47 -6.68 -2.74 -2.48
C ALA A 47 -5.22 -2.61 -2.95
N VAL A 48 -4.27 -2.95 -2.08
CA VAL A 48 -2.83 -3.02 -2.43
C VAL A 48 -2.60 -4.05 -3.53
N ARG A 49 -3.10 -5.28 -3.38
CA ARG A 49 -2.94 -6.33 -4.40
C ARG A 49 -3.56 -5.95 -5.74
N GLU A 50 -4.73 -5.31 -5.72
CA GLU A 50 -5.38 -4.81 -6.93
C GLU A 50 -4.55 -3.71 -7.60
N LEU A 51 -3.93 -2.83 -6.81
CA LEU A 51 -3.01 -1.81 -7.32
C LEU A 51 -1.75 -2.41 -7.94
N GLU A 52 -1.12 -3.39 -7.27
CA GLU A 52 0.02 -4.13 -7.81
C GLU A 52 -0.34 -4.80 -9.13
N GLN A 53 -1.46 -5.51 -9.18
CA GLN A 53 -1.95 -6.12 -10.41
C GLN A 53 -2.17 -5.07 -11.51
N ALA A 54 -2.76 -3.92 -11.20
CA ALA A 54 -3.00 -2.86 -12.19
C ALA A 54 -1.71 -2.25 -12.76
N ILE A 55 -0.62 -2.22 -11.99
CA ILE A 55 0.69 -1.71 -12.40
C ILE A 55 1.45 -2.78 -13.18
N TYR A 56 1.65 -3.96 -12.60
CA TYR A 56 2.45 -5.02 -13.20
C TYR A 56 1.76 -5.73 -14.38
N THR A 57 0.43 -5.70 -14.46
CA THR A 57 -0.29 -6.22 -15.65
C THR A 57 -0.24 -5.22 -16.82
N LYS A 58 -0.06 -3.92 -16.56
CA LYS A 58 0.08 -2.89 -17.62
C LYS A 58 1.48 -2.76 -18.18
N GLU A 59 2.52 -3.21 -17.47
CA GLU A 59 3.91 -3.21 -17.96
C GLU A 59 4.29 -4.47 -18.74
N ALA A 60 3.46 -5.51 -18.76
CA ALA A 60 3.76 -6.79 -19.40
C ALA A 60 3.28 -6.90 -20.87
N VAL A 61 3.07 -5.79 -21.59
CA VAL A 61 2.68 -5.77 -23.01
C VAL A 61 3.61 -4.89 -23.84
#